data_AF-A0A8B9QN58-F1
#
_entry.id   AF-A0A8B9QN58-F1
#
_cell.length_a   1.000
_cell.length_b   1.000
_cell.length_c   1.000
_cell.angle_alpha   90.00
_cell.angle_beta   90.00
_cell.angle_gamma   90.00
#
_symmetry.space_group_name_H-M   'P 1'
#
loop_
_entity.id
_entity.type
_entity.pdbx_description
1 polymer ?
#
loop_
_entity_poly.entity_id
_entity_poly.type
_entity_poly.pdbx_seq_one_letter_code
_entity_poly.pdbx_strand_id
1 'polypeptide(L)'
;MVTDGAAYIGNFDWVGNAFTQNAGAGLVINQADAGNSTSIIKQLKAVFERDWYSHYAKSLQPTKIPNCFNHKLNKATSNKTVMSNVN
;
A
#
# COMPACT_ATOMS: atom_id res chain seq x y z
N MET A 1 0.03 -9.54 -2.73
CA MET A 1 -0.93 -8.42 -2.96
C MET A 1 -1.89 -8.84 -4.05
N VAL A 2 -3.17 -8.52 -3.91
CA VAL A 2 -4.20 -8.80 -4.91
C VAL A 2 -4.93 -7.50 -5.26
N THR A 3 -5.22 -7.30 -6.54
CA THR A 3 -6.07 -6.25 -7.08
C THR A 3 -7.22 -6.90 -7.85
N ASP A 4 -8.15 -6.11 -8.37
CA ASP A 4 -9.26 -6.66 -9.15
C ASP A 4 -8.80 -7.34 -10.47
N GLY A 5 -7.66 -6.96 -11.04
CA GLY A 5 -7.17 -7.50 -12.33
C GLY A 5 -5.85 -8.26 -12.27
N ALA A 6 -5.13 -8.21 -11.14
CA ALA A 6 -3.81 -8.82 -11.02
C ALA A 6 -3.47 -9.25 -9.59
N ALA A 7 -2.52 -10.16 -9.47
CA ALA A 7 -1.93 -10.56 -8.20
C ALA A 7 -0.41 -10.56 -8.29
N TYR A 8 0.23 -10.09 -7.23
CA TYR A 8 1.66 -10.19 -7.02
C TYR A 8 1.95 -11.16 -5.87
N ILE A 9 2.79 -12.14 -6.14
CA ILE A 9 3.31 -13.10 -5.16
C ILE A 9 4.84 -13.01 -5.21
N GLY A 10 5.48 -12.67 -4.10
CA GLY A 10 6.93 -12.55 -4.02
C GLY A 10 7.41 -12.63 -2.58
N ASN A 11 8.72 -12.53 -2.38
CA ASN A 11 9.29 -12.59 -1.02
C ASN A 11 9.34 -11.22 -0.32
N PHE A 12 9.22 -10.12 -1.07
CA PHE A 12 9.42 -8.79 -0.51
C PHE A 12 8.23 -8.32 0.32
N ASP A 13 8.56 -7.80 1.50
CA ASP A 13 7.67 -6.96 2.29
C ASP A 13 7.39 -5.62 1.61
N TRP A 14 6.31 -4.96 2.01
CA TRP A 14 5.91 -3.65 1.49
C TRP A 14 6.63 -2.49 2.18
N VAL A 15 7.95 -2.60 2.30
CA VAL A 15 8.85 -1.57 2.86
C VAL A 15 9.89 -1.16 1.82
N GLY A 16 10.16 0.13 1.71
CA GLY A 16 10.98 0.68 0.61
C GLY A 16 12.40 0.11 0.52
N ASN A 17 13.01 -0.30 1.64
CA ASN A 17 14.36 -0.88 1.62
C ASN A 17 14.39 -2.28 0.98
N ALA A 18 13.30 -3.07 1.06
CA ALA A 18 13.24 -4.41 0.50
C ALA A 18 13.42 -4.39 -1.02
N PHE A 19 12.97 -3.32 -1.68
CA PHE A 19 13.10 -3.16 -3.14
C PHE A 19 14.46 -2.64 -3.60
N THR A 20 15.29 -2.09 -2.69
CA THR A 20 16.53 -1.40 -3.05
C THR A 20 17.78 -2.10 -2.54
N GLN A 21 17.67 -2.84 -1.44
CA GLN A 21 18.81 -3.44 -0.74
C GLN A 21 18.81 -4.96 -0.78
N ASN A 22 17.69 -5.60 -1.11
CA ASN A 22 17.55 -7.04 -1.06
C ASN A 22 17.38 -7.62 -2.47
N ALA A 23 17.98 -8.79 -2.70
CA ALA A 23 17.66 -9.60 -3.86
C ALA A 23 16.36 -10.36 -3.61
N GLY A 24 15.52 -10.46 -4.64
CA GLY A 24 14.26 -11.18 -4.53
C GLY A 24 13.66 -11.50 -5.87
N ALA A 25 12.62 -12.32 -5.82
CA ALA A 25 11.84 -12.73 -6.97
C ALA A 25 10.36 -12.53 -6.65
N GLY A 26 9.60 -12.25 -7.71
CA GLY A 26 8.16 -12.15 -7.64
C GLY A 26 7.52 -12.54 -8.96
N LEU A 27 6.32 -13.11 -8.85
CA LEU A 27 5.44 -13.46 -9.94
C LEU A 27 4.28 -12.48 -9.97
N VAL A 28 4.07 -11.85 -11.12
CA VAL A 28 2.86 -11.07 -11.41
C VAL A 28 1.97 -11.91 -12.31
N ILE A 29 0.74 -12.14 -11.85
CA ILE A 29 -0.31 -12.76 -12.65
C ILE A 29 -1.28 -11.66 -13.04
N ASN A 30 -1.42 -11.41 -14.34
CA ASN A 30 -2.42 -10.51 -14.88
C ASN A 30 -3.44 -11.34 -15.66
N GLN A 31 -4.68 -11.27 -15.23
CA GLN A 31 -5.78 -11.97 -15.88
C GLN A 31 -6.89 -10.95 -16.08
N ALA A 32 -6.74 -10.12 -17.13
CA ALA A 32 -7.82 -9.29 -17.64
C ALA A 32 -9.06 -10.17 -17.84
N ASP A 33 -10.15 -9.83 -17.16
CA ASP A 33 -11.38 -10.62 -17.00
C ASP A 33 -11.64 -11.65 -18.10
N ALA A 34 -11.12 -12.86 -17.91
CA ALA A 34 -11.68 -14.03 -18.57
C ALA A 34 -12.84 -14.45 -17.66
N GLY A 35 -14.07 -14.40 -18.17
CA GLY A 35 -15.33 -14.75 -17.47
C GLY A 35 -15.42 -16.16 -16.88
N ASN A 36 -14.29 -16.79 -16.61
CA ASN A 36 -14.12 -18.10 -16.04
C ASN A 36 -14.18 -18.03 -14.50
N SER A 37 -14.91 -18.96 -13.91
CA SER A 37 -15.05 -19.13 -12.46
C SER A 37 -13.77 -19.66 -11.80
N THR A 38 -12.81 -20.16 -12.58
CA THR A 38 -11.53 -20.72 -12.13
C THR A 38 -10.38 -19.71 -12.03
N SER A 39 -10.64 -18.41 -12.22
CA SER A 39 -9.61 -17.36 -12.15
C SER A 39 -8.83 -17.38 -10.83
N ILE A 40 -7.50 -17.45 -10.93
CA ILE A 40 -6.61 -17.39 -9.76
C ILE A 40 -6.73 -16.07 -9.01
N ILE A 41 -7.04 -14.98 -9.72
CA ILE A 41 -7.29 -13.66 -9.11
C ILE A 41 -8.52 -13.72 -8.21
N LYS A 42 -9.61 -14.37 -8.66
CA LYS A 42 -10.82 -14.56 -7.84
C LYS A 42 -10.54 -15.40 -6.60
N GLN A 43 -9.74 -16.46 -6.73
CA GLN A 43 -9.36 -17.31 -5.59
C GLN A 43 -8.53 -16.54 -4.57
N LEU A 44 -7.54 -15.78 -5.01
CA LEU A 44 -6.71 -14.94 -4.12
C LEU A 44 -7.53 -13.81 -3.48
N LYS A 45 -8.48 -13.22 -4.21
CA LYS A 45 -9.43 -12.24 -3.66
C LYS A 45 -10.29 -12.85 -2.55
N ALA A 46 -10.81 -14.06 -2.76
CA ALA A 46 -11.62 -14.73 -1.73
C ALA A 46 -10.82 -15.00 -0.44
N VAL A 47 -9.53 -15.36 -0.54
CA VAL A 47 -8.65 -15.50 0.64
C VAL A 47 -8.44 -14.15 1.33
N PHE A 48 -8.18 -13.10 0.55
CA PHE A 48 -8.05 -11.74 1.10
C PHE A 48 -9.32 -11.31 1.84
N GLU A 49 -10.50 -11.47 1.24
CA GLU A 49 -11.77 -11.08 1.84
C GLU A 49 -12.08 -11.88 3.12
N ARG A 50 -11.80 -13.19 3.13
CA ARG A 50 -11.92 -14.03 4.33
C ARG A 50 -11.10 -13.47 5.49
N ASP A 51 -9.86 -13.07 5.24
CA ASP A 51 -8.96 -12.58 6.28
C ASP A 51 -9.29 -11.13 6.67
N TRP A 52 -9.70 -10.30 5.70
CA TRP A 52 -10.08 -8.91 5.91
C TRP A 52 -11.34 -8.74 6.77
N TYR A 53 -12.35 -9.58 6.52
CA TYR A 53 -13.61 -9.58 7.28
C TYR A 53 -13.63 -10.59 8.43
N SER A 54 -12.48 -11.20 8.75
CA SER A 54 -12.35 -12.11 9.88
C SER A 54 -12.65 -11.41 11.20
N HIS A 55 -13.22 -12.13 12.17
CA HIS A 55 -13.40 -11.63 13.55
C HIS A 55 -12.07 -11.34 14.26
N TYR A 56 -10.95 -11.85 13.74
CA TYR A 56 -9.61 -11.53 14.21
C TYR A 56 -9.08 -10.19 13.66
N ALA A 57 -9.66 -9.66 12.57
CA ALA A 57 -9.24 -8.40 11.99
C ALA A 57 -9.53 -7.24 12.96
N LYS A 58 -8.55 -6.34 13.12
CA LYS A 58 -8.66 -5.15 13.98
C LYS A 58 -8.54 -3.90 13.13
N SER A 59 -9.56 -3.04 13.18
CA SER A 59 -9.48 -1.73 12.54
C SER A 59 -8.49 -0.84 13.27
N LEU A 60 -7.59 -0.20 12.51
CA LEU A 60 -6.65 0.76 13.08
C LEU A 60 -7.37 2.09 13.31
N GLN A 61 -7.32 2.58 14.54
CA GLN A 61 -7.89 3.88 14.88
C GLN A 61 -7.07 5.00 14.19
N PRO A 62 -7.70 5.92 13.45
CA PRO A 62 -7.01 6.99 12.71
C PRO A 62 -6.07 7.84 13.59
N THR A 63 -6.39 7.96 14.87
CA THR A 63 -5.66 8.76 15.87
C THR A 63 -4.34 8.13 16.35
N LYS A 64 -4.05 6.87 16.00
CA LYS A 64 -2.78 6.20 16.33
C LYS A 64 -1.75 6.23 15.20
N ILE A 65 -2.10 6.82 14.05
CA ILE A 65 -1.16 7.05 12.96
C ILE A 65 -0.37 8.32 13.36
N PRO A 66 0.96 8.27 13.51
CA PRO A 66 1.74 9.48 13.77
C PRO A 66 1.38 10.49 12.68
N ASN A 67 0.95 11.66 13.13
CA ASN A 67 0.21 12.64 12.36
C ASN A 67 1.03 13.09 11.13
N CYS A 68 0.94 12.37 10.00
CA CYS A 68 1.65 12.69 8.76
C CYS A 68 1.31 14.10 8.26
N PHE A 69 0.18 14.67 8.70
CA PHE A 69 -0.23 16.05 8.43
C PHE A 69 0.74 17.10 8.97
N ASN A 70 1.39 16.84 10.11
CA ASN A 70 2.32 17.82 10.70
C ASN A 70 3.58 18.02 9.84
N HIS A 71 3.94 17.03 9.02
CA HIS A 71 5.09 17.15 8.12
C HIS A 71 4.81 18.05 6.91
N LYS A 72 3.53 18.23 6.52
CA LYS A 72 3.14 19.17 5.45
C LYS A 72 3.00 20.60 5.94
N LEU A 73 2.53 20.82 7.17
CA LEU A 73 2.44 22.15 7.75
C LEU A 73 3.83 22.77 7.92
N ASN A 74 4.81 22.05 8.47
CA ASN A 74 6.17 22.58 8.65
C ASN A 74 6.89 22.91 7.34
N LYS A 75 6.58 22.22 6.24
CA LYS A 75 7.15 22.52 4.91
C LYS A 75 6.53 23.79 4.30
N ALA A 76 5.24 24.05 4.58
CA ALA A 76 4.57 25.28 4.15
C ALA A 76 5.01 26.51 4.97
N THR A 77 5.28 26.34 6.27
CA THR A 77 5.77 27.45 7.12
C THR A 77 7.22 27.80 6.83
N SER A 78 8.09 26.84 6.50
CA SER A 78 9.49 27.11 6.11
C SER A 78 9.60 27.91 4.81
N ASN A 79 8.72 27.63 3.83
CA ASN A 79 8.70 28.34 2.55
C ASN A 79 8.08 29.75 2.63
N LYS A 80 7.45 30.13 3.75
CA LYS A 80 6.93 31.49 3.96
C LYS A 80 7.92 32.42 4.66
N THR A 81 8.92 31.89 5.37
CA THR A 81 9.92 32.70 6.08
C THR A 81 11.03 33.25 5.17
N VAL A 82 11.13 32.77 3.92
CA VAL A 82 12.21 33.16 2.98
C VAL A 82 11.85 34.37 2.10
N MET A 83 10.61 34.89 2.12
CA MET A 83 10.18 36.00 1.26
C MET A 83 9.85 37.33 1.97
N SER A 84 10.06 37.46 3.29
CA SER A 84 9.73 38.71 4.00
C SER A 84 10.93 39.46 4.58
N ASN A 85 12.15 39.25 4.06
CA ASN A 85 13.30 40.07 4.42
C ASN A 85 14.04 40.53 3.15
N VAL A 86 13.40 41.43 2.41
CA VAL A 86 14.05 42.32 1.45
C VAL A 86 13.74 43.73 1.92
N ASN A 87 14.72 44.34 2.59
CA ASN A 87 14.81 45.79 2.70
C ASN A 87 15.31 46.34 1.36
#